data_AF-A0A973XHY4-F1
#
_entry.id   AF-A0A973XHY4-F1
#
_cell.length_a   1.000
_cell.length_b   1.000
_cell.length_c   1.000
_cell.angle_alpha   90.00
_cell.angle_beta   90.00
_cell.angle_gamma   90.00
#
_symmetry.space_group_name_H-M   'P 1'
#
loop_
_entity.id
_entity.type
_entity.pdbx_description
1 polymer ?
#
loop_
_entity_poly.entity_id
_entity_poly.type
_entity_poly.pdbx_seq_one_letter_code
_entity_poly.pdbx_strand_id
1 'polypeptide(L)' 'MPMIVRLSQCKICIYPGDHMPPHFHVRGPGWTAAIELGSFRVLKGRGPKSALEEAITWAESPDNQDRLAHAWRRLNERD' A
#
# COMPACT_ATOMS: atom_id res chain seq x y z
N MET A 1 1.91 -12.18 -2.81
CA MET A 1 1.84 -10.87 -2.12
C MET A 1 3.18 -10.57 -1.47
N PRO A 2 4.09 -9.86 -2.15
CA PRO A 2 5.29 -9.35 -1.51
C PRO A 2 4.98 -8.28 -0.47
N MET A 3 5.60 -8.42 0.70
CA MET A 3 5.67 -7.37 1.71
C MET A 3 6.76 -6.39 1.32
N ILE A 4 6.45 -5.09 1.30
CA ILE A 4 7.41 -4.03 1.00
C ILE A 4 8.11 -3.58 2.28
N VAL A 5 7.33 -3.34 3.34
CA VAL A 5 7.85 -2.92 4.64
C VAL A 5 6.96 -3.42 5.76
N ARG A 6 7.57 -3.69 6.91
CA ARG A 6 6.90 -3.89 8.19
C ARG A 6 7.11 -2.64 9.02
N LEU A 7 6.01 -2.00 9.40
CA LEU A 7 5.95 -0.85 10.28
C LEU A 7 5.58 -1.30 11.70
N SER A 8 5.40 -0.36 12.62
CA SER A 8 5.11 -0.71 14.02
C SER A 8 3.68 -1.25 14.18
N GLN A 9 2.69 -0.66 13.51
CA GLN A 9 1.28 -1.04 13.65
C GLN A 9 0.74 -1.90 12.50
N CYS A 10 1.45 -1.93 11.38
CA CYS A 10 0.98 -2.58 10.17
C CYS A 10 2.13 -3.04 9.25
N LYS A 11 1.76 -3.64 8.13
CA LYS A 11 2.67 -3.93 7.03
C LYS A 11 2.08 -3.43 5.72
N ILE A 12 2.96 -2.96 4.83
CA ILE A 12 2.58 -2.55 3.49
C ILE A 12 2.95 -3.67 2.51
N CYS A 13 2.01 -4.01 1.64
CA CYS A 13 2.12 -5.08 0.66
C CYS A 13 1.62 -4.61 -0.71
N ILE A 14 2.14 -5.20 -1.78
CA ILE A 14 1.55 -5.10 -3.12
C ILE A 14 1.00 -6.47 -3.49
N TYR A 15 -0.21 -6.51 -4.05
CA TYR A 15 -0.82 -7.76 -4.48
C TYR A 15 -0.64 -7.88 -6.00
N PRO A 16 -0.31 -9.09 -6.50
CA PRO A 16 -0.25 -9.35 -7.93
C PRO A 16 -1.65 -9.51 -8.53
N GLY A 17 -1.82 -9.11 -9.78
CA GLY A 17 -3.11 -9.12 -10.48
C GLY A 17 -4.10 -8.05 -9.99
N ASP A 18 -3.65 -7.04 -9.23
CA ASP A 18 -4.48 -5.90 -8.89
C ASP A 18 -4.75 -5.02 -10.12
N HIS A 19 -5.83 -4.23 -10.04
CA HIS A 19 -6.27 -3.34 -11.12
C HIS A 19 -6.06 -1.87 -10.78
N MET A 20 -6.21 -1.02 -11.79
CA MET A 20 -6.18 0.43 -11.65
C MET A 20 -7.29 0.94 -10.69
N PRO A 21 -7.06 2.07 -9.99
CA PRO A 21 -5.81 2.85 -9.96
C PRO A 21 -4.71 2.14 -9.15
N PRO A 22 -3.43 2.49 -9.36
CA PRO A 22 -2.32 1.90 -8.62
C PRO A 22 -2.49 2.12 -7.11
N HIS A 23 -2.38 1.04 -6.33
CA HIS A 23 -2.63 1.07 -4.90
C HIS A 23 -1.76 0.08 -4.14
N PHE A 24 -1.59 0.32 -2.85
CA PHE A 24 -0.91 -0.59 -1.92
C PHE A 24 -1.86 -1.04 -0.83
N HIS A 25 -1.57 -2.18 -0.24
CA HIS A 25 -2.38 -2.76 0.83
C HIS A 25 -1.69 -2.58 2.16
N VAL A 26 -2.41 -1.98 3.11
CA VAL A 26 -2.02 -1.89 4.52
C VAL A 26 -2.72 -3.00 5.28
N ARG A 27 -1.95 -3.84 5.98
CA ARG A 27 -2.49 -4.98 6.72
C ARG A 27 -2.09 -4.91 8.19
N GLY A 28 -3.05 -5.18 9.06
CA GLY A 28 -2.83 -5.47 10.47
C GLY A 28 -3.64 -6.68 10.93
N PRO A 29 -3.73 -6.92 12.26
CA PRO A 29 -4.44 -8.07 12.80
C PRO A 29 -5.95 -7.99 12.53
N GLY A 30 -6.45 -8.85 11.63
CA GLY A 30 -7.88 -8.94 11.31
C GLY A 30 -8.44 -7.80 10.45
N TRP A 31 -7.61 -6.90 9.94
CA TRP A 31 -8.04 -5.78 9.10
C TRP A 31 -7.10 -5.53 7.93
N THR A 32 -7.61 -4.90 6.88
CA THR A 32 -6.85 -4.53 5.68
C THR A 32 -7.51 -3.33 5.03
N ALA A 33 -6.68 -2.45 4.47
CA ALA A 33 -7.09 -1.33 3.65
C ALA A 33 -6.25 -1.27 2.37
N ALA A 34 -6.87 -0.90 1.26
CA ALA A 34 -6.19 -0.56 0.00
C ALA A 34 -6.13 0.97 -0.11
N ILE A 35 -4.96 1.52 -0.38
CA ILE A 35 -4.70 2.96 -0.44
C ILE A 35 -4.11 3.30 -1.81
N GLU A 36 -4.71 4.27 -2.49
CA GLU A 36 -4.24 4.76 -3.80
C GLU A 36 -2.86 5.43 -3.67
N LEU A 37 -1.93 5.10 -4.58
CA LEU A 37 -0.55 5.61 -4.54
C LEU A 37 -0.41 7.11 -4.84
N GLY A 38 -1.37 7.70 -5.56
CA GLY A 38 -1.31 9.12 -5.94
C GLY A 38 -1.98 10.08 -4.96
N SER A 39 -3.11 9.68 -4.38
CA SER A 39 -3.91 10.55 -3.51
C SER A 39 -3.89 10.16 -2.03
N PHE A 40 -3.33 9.00 -1.70
CA PHE A 40 -3.39 8.37 -0.37
C PHE A 40 -4.80 8.18 0.18
N ARG A 41 -5.82 8.21 -0.68
CA ARG A 41 -7.20 7.87 -0.30
C ARG A 41 -7.34 6.38 -0.11
N VAL A 42 -8.10 6.01 0.92
CA VAL A 42 -8.53 4.62 1.11
C VAL A 42 -9.55 4.27 0.03
N LEU A 43 -9.21 3.32 -0.84
CA LEU A 43 -10.09 2.82 -1.89
C LEU A 43 -11.04 1.75 -1.36
N LYS A 44 -10.56 0.89 -0.46
CA LYS A 44 -11.33 -0.23 0.08
C LYS A 44 -10.82 -0.64 1.45
N GLY A 45 -11.72 -1.21 2.24
CA GLY A 45 -11.38 -1.77 3.54
C GLY A 45 -11.32 -0.71 4.63
N ARG A 46 -10.69 -1.06 5.76
CA ARG A 46 -10.59 -0.21 6.95
C ARG A 46 -9.45 -0.69 7.84
N GLY A 47 -9.00 0.20 8.72
CA GLY A 47 -8.04 -0.09 9.77
C GLY A 47 -8.10 0.98 10.86
N PRO A 48 -7.40 0.78 11.99
CA PRO A 48 -7.19 1.83 12.98
C PRO A 48 -6.59 3.07 12.32
N LYS A 49 -7.13 4.25 12.65
CA LYS A 49 -6.70 5.53 12.06
C LYS A 49 -5.18 5.72 12.17
N SER A 50 -4.61 5.48 13.35
CA SER A 50 -3.16 5.60 13.59
C SER A 50 -2.30 4.68 12.72
N ALA A 51 -2.75 3.46 12.46
CA ALA A 51 -2.03 2.53 11.60
C ALA A 51 -2.09 2.94 10.12
N LEU A 52 -3.21 3.52 9.67
CA LEU A 52 -3.32 4.06 8.31
C LEU A 52 -2.48 5.33 8.16
N GLU A 53 -2.46 6.19 9.17
CA GLU A 53 -1.58 7.38 9.22
C GLU A 53 -0.11 6.97 9.18
N GLU A 54 0.33 6.00 9.98
CA GLU A 54 1.71 5.48 9.94
C GLU A 54 2.09 4.99 8.55
N ALA A 55 1.19 4.23 7.90
CA ALA A 55 1.42 3.73 6.55
C ALA A 55 1.50 4.84 5.50
N ILE A 56 0.61 5.84 5.59
CA ILE A 56 0.60 6.99 4.67
C ILE A 56 1.86 7.83 4.87
N THR A 57 2.21 8.20 6.12
CA THR A 57 3.42 8.97 6.41
C THR A 57 4.69 8.27 5.91
N TRP A 58 4.77 6.94 6.05
CA TRP A 58 5.88 6.20 5.46
C TRP A 58 5.85 6.25 3.93
N ALA A 59 4.69 6.07 3.33
CA ALA A 59 4.52 6.04 1.88
C ALA A 59 4.67 7.41 1.20
N GLU A 60 4.51 8.53 1.92
CA GLU A 60 4.63 9.89 1.39
C GLU A 60 6.06 10.27 0.97
N SER A 61 7.08 9.60 1.51
CA SER A 61 8.47 9.83 1.10
C SER A 61 8.69 9.46 -0.38
N PRO A 62 9.37 10.31 -1.18
CA PRO A 62 9.60 10.05 -2.61
C PRO A 62 10.19 8.67 -2.91
N ASP A 63 11.22 8.25 -2.18
CA ASP A 63 11.87 6.95 -2.37
C ASP A 63 10.90 5.78 -2.13
N ASN A 64 9.98 5.93 -1.18
CA ASN A 64 8.99 4.90 -0.86
C ASN A 64 7.86 4.87 -1.89
N GLN A 65 7.42 6.03 -2.40
CA GLN A 65 6.47 6.09 -3.51
C GLN A 65 7.03 5.37 -4.74
N ASP A 66 8.28 5.66 -5.12
CA ASP A 66 8.94 5.03 -6.26
C ASP A 66 9.05 3.52 -6.06
N ARG A 67 9.42 3.09 -4.85
CA ARG A 67 9.49 1.66 -4.50
C ARG A 67 8.14 0.97 -4.62
N LEU A 68 7.06 1.60 -4.17
CA LEU A 68 5.71 1.06 -4.26
C LEU A 68 5.21 1.04 -5.71
N ALA A 69 5.40 2.13 -6.45
CA ALA A 69 5.03 2.24 -7.86
C ALA A 69 5.75 1.18 -8.70
N HIS A 70 7.06 1.05 -8.55
CA HIS A 70 7.85 0.02 -9.24
C HIS A 70 7.37 -1.40 -8.89
N ALA A 71 7.08 -1.67 -7.61
CA ALA A 71 6.56 -2.96 -7.20
C ALA A 71 5.16 -3.24 -7.77
N TRP A 72 4.30 -2.24 -7.84
CA TRP A 72 2.97 -2.34 -8.44
C TRP A 72 3.06 -2.63 -9.93
N ARG A 73 3.82 -1.85 -10.70
CA ARG A 73 4.01 -2.06 -12.15
C ARG A 73 4.53 -3.46 -12.43
N ARG A 74 5.61 -3.89 -11.78
CA ARG A 74 6.21 -5.23 -11.96
C ARG A 74 5.21 -6.38 -11.75
N LEU A 75 4.21 -6.20 -10.90
CA LEU A 75 3.28 -7.27 -10.53
C LEU A 75 1.93 -7.21 -11.25
N ASN A 76 1.56 -6.04 -11.77
CA ASN A 76 0.20 -5.74 -12.23
C ASN A 76 0.15 -5.17 -13.64
N GLU A 77 1.19 -4.47 -14.09
CA GLU A 77 1.33 -4.11 -15.50
C GLU A 77 2.01 -5.28 -16.21
N ARG A 78 1.37 -5.77 -17.28
CA ARG A 78 1.99 -6.70 -18.22
C ARG A 78 2.32 -5.89 -19.47
N ASP A 79 3.52 -6.09 -20.00
CA ASP A 79 3.87 -5.66 -21.37
C ASP A 79 2.93 -6.31 -22.40
#